data_AF-A0A6A7RS74-F1
#
_entry.id   AF-A0A6A7RS74-F1
#
_cell.length_a   1.000
_cell.length_b   1.000
_cell.length_c   1.000
_cell.angle_alpha   90.00
_cell.angle_beta   90.00
_cell.angle_gamma   90.00
#
_symmetry.space_group_name_H-M   'P 1'
#
loop_
_entity.id
_entity.type
_entity.pdbx_description
1 polymer ?
#
loop_
_entity_poly.entity_id
_entity_poly.type
_entity_poly.pdbx_seq_one_letter_code
_entity_poly.pdbx_strand_id
1 'polypeptide(L)'
;MRTPGLPDFVARDVDLGTRTTLRLPGRAALHAEIRSSTQLAMLAGNHQRRRFILGAGSNLVLTGDFDGLLLQMAIRGRELIGEDDDAWYVRAGAGENW
;
A
#
# COMPACT_ATOMS: atom_id res chain seq x y z
N MET A 1 25.48 13.87 -1.26
CA MET A 1 24.94 12.51 -1.40
C MET A 1 23.83 12.54 -2.43
N ARG A 2 23.95 11.81 -3.55
CA ARG A 2 22.84 11.66 -4.52
C ARG A 2 21.72 10.92 -3.81
N THR A 3 20.51 11.49 -3.78
CA THR A 3 19.31 10.76 -3.39
C THR A 3 19.26 9.51 -4.26
N PRO A 4 19.22 8.29 -3.69
CA PRO A 4 18.98 7.10 -4.49
C PRO A 4 17.73 7.35 -5.33
N GLY A 5 17.78 6.96 -6.61
CA GLY A 5 16.60 6.97 -7.47
C GLY A 5 15.46 6.22 -6.78
N LEU A 6 14.23 6.65 -7.02
CA LEU A 6 13.07 5.87 -6.58
C LEU A 6 13.12 4.49 -7.23
N PRO A 7 12.75 3.41 -6.53
CA PRO A 7 12.61 2.10 -7.16
C PRO A 7 11.63 2.14 -8.34
N ASP A 8 11.85 1.29 -9.35
CA ASP A 8 11.07 1.30 -10.61
C ASP A 8 9.57 1.04 -10.41
N PHE A 9 9.16 0.44 -9.29
CA PHE A 9 7.76 0.20 -8.94
C PHE A 9 7.07 1.41 -8.27
N VAL A 10 7.78 2.53 -8.12
CA VAL A 10 7.20 3.79 -7.62
C VAL A 10 6.81 4.68 -8.80
N ALA A 11 5.51 4.85 -8.99
CA ALA A 11 4.94 5.76 -9.97
C ALA A 11 4.85 7.20 -9.41
N ARG A 12 4.85 8.18 -10.31
CA ARG A 12 4.63 9.60 -10.00
C ARG A 12 3.26 10.02 -10.47
N ASP A 13 2.68 11.00 -9.77
CA ASP A 13 1.46 11.69 -10.19
C ASP A 13 0.31 10.71 -10.56
N VAL A 14 -0.12 9.92 -9.57
CA VAL A 14 -1.11 8.86 -9.78
C VAL A 14 -2.49 9.29 -9.32
N ASP A 15 -3.48 9.11 -10.20
CA ASP A 15 -4.89 9.31 -9.88
C ASP A 15 -5.36 8.31 -8.80
N LEU A 16 -6.06 8.81 -7.78
CA LEU A 16 -6.60 8.02 -6.68
C LEU A 16 -8.12 7.80 -6.79
N GLY A 17 -8.80 8.42 -7.75
CA GLY A 17 -10.26 8.40 -7.87
C GLY A 17 -10.82 7.00 -8.07
N THR A 18 -10.09 6.11 -8.74
CA THR A 18 -10.50 4.70 -8.90
C THR A 18 -9.94 3.77 -7.82
N ARG A 19 -9.17 4.30 -6.86
CA ARG A 19 -8.50 3.53 -5.80
C ARG A 19 -9.16 3.66 -4.42
N THR A 20 -10.25 4.42 -4.33
CA THR A 20 -11.09 4.55 -3.11
C THR A 20 -12.56 4.34 -3.47
N THR A 21 -13.36 3.85 -2.51
CA THR A 21 -14.77 3.55 -2.75
C THR A 21 -15.64 4.79 -2.94
N LEU A 22 -15.29 5.90 -2.29
CA LEU A 22 -16.01 7.18 -2.42
C LEU A 22 -15.72 7.89 -3.75
N ARG A 23 -14.67 7.48 -4.47
CA ARG A 23 -14.28 8.04 -5.77
C ARG A 23 -14.13 9.57 -5.81
N LEU A 24 -13.74 10.15 -4.67
CA LEU A 24 -13.44 11.57 -4.59
C LEU A 24 -12.16 11.87 -5.37
N PRO A 25 -12.07 13.05 -6.02
CA PRO A 25 -10.88 13.43 -6.77
C PRO A 25 -9.67 13.60 -5.85
N GLY A 26 -8.50 13.26 -6.37
CA GLY A 26 -7.22 13.45 -5.70
C GLY A 26 -6.12 12.64 -6.37
N ARG A 27 -4.89 13.16 -6.29
CA ARG A 27 -3.70 12.54 -6.87
C ARG A 27 -2.65 12.31 -5.79
N ALA A 28 -1.88 11.23 -5.89
CA ALA A 28 -0.68 11.05 -5.07
C ALA A 28 0.54 11.51 -5.84
N ALA A 29 1.39 12.33 -5.21
CA ALA A 29 2.68 12.73 -5.78
C ALA A 29 3.54 11.50 -6.12
N LEU A 30 3.52 10.49 -5.26
CA LEU A 30 4.13 9.18 -5.46
C LEU A 30 3.17 8.07 -5.05
N HIS A 31 3.17 6.98 -5.81
CA HIS A 31 2.39 5.78 -5.52
C HIS A 31 3.26 4.54 -5.69
N ALA A 32 3.15 3.59 -4.76
CA ALA A 32 3.78 2.30 -4.87
C ALA A 32 2.76 1.20 -4.56
N GLU A 33 2.56 0.29 -5.51
CA GLU A 33 1.82 -0.94 -5.26
C GLU A 33 2.75 -1.98 -4.64
N ILE A 34 2.45 -2.40 -3.41
CA ILE A 34 3.29 -3.25 -2.59
C ILE A 34 2.80 -4.69 -2.64
N ARG A 35 3.50 -5.52 -3.39
CA ARG A 35 3.24 -6.94 -3.62
C ARG A 35 4.13 -7.87 -2.77
N SER A 36 5.18 -7.34 -2.12
CA SER A 36 6.02 -8.10 -1.18
C SER A 36 6.58 -7.25 -0.04
N SER A 37 6.96 -7.89 1.06
CA SER A 37 7.65 -7.24 2.19
C SER A 37 9.02 -6.67 1.77
N THR A 38 9.68 -7.26 0.77
CA THR A 38 10.94 -6.73 0.21
C THR A 38 10.75 -5.35 -0.40
N GLN A 39 9.63 -5.09 -1.10
CA GLN A 39 9.34 -3.76 -1.63
C GLN A 39 9.14 -2.72 -0.51
N LEU A 40 8.52 -3.10 0.60
CA LEU A 40 8.44 -2.22 1.78
C LEU A 40 9.82 -1.92 2.36
N ALA A 41 10.68 -2.93 2.48
CA ALA A 41 12.04 -2.76 2.98
C ALA A 41 12.86 -1.80 2.10
N MET A 42 12.72 -1.89 0.78
CA MET A 42 13.38 -0.96 -0.17
C MET A 42 12.95 0.50 0.02
N LEU A 43 11.75 0.74 0.55
CA LEU A 43 11.21 2.07 0.81
C LEU A 43 11.47 2.55 2.24
N ALA A 44 12.08 1.75 3.12
CA ALA A 44 12.24 2.08 4.53
C ALA A 44 13.06 3.37 4.74
N GLY A 45 14.19 3.54 4.05
CA GLY A 45 15.19 4.57 4.36
C GLY A 45 14.85 6.03 4.04
N ASN A 46 13.73 6.33 3.36
CA ASN A 46 13.36 7.71 2.99
C ASN A 46 12.36 8.34 3.97
N HIS A 47 12.79 8.63 5.20
CA HIS A 47 11.92 9.09 6.29
C HIS A 47 11.42 10.55 6.15
N GLN A 48 11.97 11.31 5.20
CA GLN A 48 11.68 12.75 5.07
C GLN A 48 10.36 13.04 4.34
N ARG A 49 9.72 12.05 3.71
CA ARG A 49 8.46 12.23 2.99
C ARG A 49 7.29 11.69 3.79
N ARG A 50 6.16 12.42 3.75
CA ARG A 50 4.87 11.92 4.25
C ARG A 50 4.51 10.62 3.55
N ARG A 51 4.00 9.66 4.31
CA ARG A 51 3.58 8.35 3.80
C ARG A 51 2.14 8.07 4.21
N PHE A 52 1.40 7.38 3.36
CA PHE A 52 0.07 6.90 3.66
C PHE A 52 -0.08 5.45 3.19
N ILE A 53 -0.59 4.57 4.05
CA ILE A 53 -0.82 3.16 3.70
C ILE A 53 -2.29 3.00 3.32
N LEU A 54 -2.54 2.48 2.12
CA LEU A 54 -3.87 2.24 1.57
C LEU A 54 -4.09 0.74 1.38
N GLY A 55 -5.17 0.20 1.93
CA GLY A 55 -5.67 -1.13 1.55
C GLY A 55 -6.55 -1.06 0.29
N ALA A 56 -7.80 -1.54 0.39
CA ALA A 56 -8.80 -1.42 -0.67
C ALA A 56 -9.40 0.00 -0.82
N GLY A 57 -9.13 0.91 0.13
CA GLY A 57 -9.65 2.28 0.09
C GLY A 57 -11.14 2.41 0.42
N SER A 58 -11.70 1.49 1.21
CA SER A 58 -13.12 1.46 1.60
C SER A 58 -13.49 2.44 2.72
N ASN A 59 -12.51 2.95 3.46
CA ASN A 59 -12.69 3.83 4.60
C ASN A 59 -11.71 5.02 4.56
N LEU A 60 -11.68 5.73 3.42
CA LEU A 60 -10.84 6.92 3.23
C LEU A 60 -11.64 8.02 2.56
N VAL A 61 -11.61 9.22 3.16
CA VAL A 61 -12.08 10.46 2.55
C VAL A 61 -10.87 11.22 2.02
N LEU A 62 -10.75 11.37 0.70
CA LEU A 62 -9.76 12.25 0.09
C LEU A 62 -10.27 13.69 0.14
N THR A 63 -9.43 14.61 0.63
CA THR A 63 -9.73 16.05 0.69
C THR A 63 -8.97 16.86 -0.35
N GLY A 64 -8.32 16.18 -1.31
CA GLY A 64 -7.46 16.77 -2.33
C GLY A 64 -6.24 15.90 -2.60
N ASP A 65 -5.22 16.49 -3.21
CA ASP A 65 -3.98 15.81 -3.57
C ASP A 65 -3.15 15.45 -2.33
N PHE A 66 -2.49 14.30 -2.41
CA PHE A 66 -1.58 13.79 -1.40
C PHE A 66 -0.13 14.04 -1.83
N ASP A 67 0.48 15.09 -1.28
CA ASP A 67 1.91 15.40 -1.44
C ASP A 67 2.77 14.47 -0.56
N GLY A 68 2.90 13.23 -1.00
CA GLY A 68 3.62 12.17 -0.30
C GLY A 68 3.68 10.87 -1.08
N LEU A 69 4.15 9.82 -0.40
CA LEU A 69 4.20 8.45 -0.93
C LEU A 69 3.02 7.64 -0.42
N LEU A 70 2.09 7.32 -1.31
CA LEU A 70 0.98 6.41 -1.04
C LEU A 70 1.41 4.96 -1.32
N LEU A 71 1.32 4.10 -0.31
CA LEU A 71 1.69 2.69 -0.35
C LEU A 71 0.40 1.87 -0.43
N GLN A 72 0.08 1.31 -1.59
CA GLN A 72 -1.10 0.47 -1.74
C GLN A 72 -0.75 -1.00 -1.48
N MET A 73 -1.34 -1.60 -0.45
CA MET A 73 -1.07 -2.98 -0.06
C MET A 73 -1.72 -3.95 -1.06
N ALA A 74 -0.90 -4.80 -1.67
CA ALA A 74 -1.27 -5.79 -2.67
C ALA A 74 -0.56 -7.14 -2.43
N ILE A 75 -0.05 -7.38 -1.22
CA ILE A 75 0.56 -8.66 -0.82
C ILE A 75 -0.54 -9.71 -0.75
N ARG A 76 -0.51 -10.68 -1.67
CA ARG A 76 -1.47 -11.80 -1.74
C ARG A 76 -0.93 -13.01 -0.99
N GLY A 77 -1.81 -13.99 -0.81
CA GLY A 77 -1.55 -15.26 -0.14
C GLY A 77 -2.56 -15.49 0.98
N ARG A 78 -3.12 -16.69 1.01
CA ARG A 78 -3.97 -17.20 2.11
C ARG A 78 -3.48 -18.61 2.40
N GLU A 79 -3.22 -18.89 3.67
CA GLU A 79 -2.58 -20.14 4.08
C GLU A 79 -3.14 -20.57 5.45
N LEU A 80 -3.51 -21.84 5.60
CA LEU A 80 -3.67 -22.46 6.91
C LEU A 80 -2.27 -22.79 7.43
N ILE A 81 -1.88 -22.15 8.52
CA ILE A 81 -0.54 -22.29 9.10
C ILE A 81 -0.52 -23.25 10.30
N GLY A 82 -1.68 -23.80 10.67
CA GLY A 82 -1.84 -24.80 11.71
C GLY A 82 -3.31 -24.94 12.10
N GLU A 83 -3.61 -26.01 12.85
CA GLU A 83 -4.91 -26.27 13.46
C GLU A 83 -4.71 -27.04 14.76
N ASP A 84 -5.68 -26.94 15.66
CA ASP A 84 -5.81 -27.77 16.86
C ASP A 84 -7.28 -28.19 17.03
N ASP A 85 -7.62 -28.81 18.17
CA ASP A 85 -8.96 -29.33 18.43
C ASP A 85 -10.06 -28.24 18.44
N ASP A 86 -9.69 -26.97 18.65
CA ASP A 86 -10.62 -25.86 18.83
C ASP A 86 -10.56 -24.83 17.68
N ALA A 87 -9.45 -24.73 16.96
CA ALA A 87 -9.20 -23.60 16.06
C ALA A 87 -8.37 -23.90 14.81
N TRP A 88 -8.54 -23.02 13.83
CA TRP A 88 -7.79 -22.96 12.58
C TRP A 88 -6.98 -21.65 12.56
N TYR A 89 -5.66 -21.76 12.39
CA TYR A 89 -4.77 -20.60 12.34
C TYR A 89 -4.47 -20.25 10.90
N VAL A 90 -4.95 -19.09 10.44
CA VAL A 90 -4.75 -18.65 9.07
C VAL A 90 -3.79 -17.46 8.98
N ARG A 91 -3.02 -17.43 7.90
CA ARG A 91 -2.23 -16.28 7.48
C ARG A 91 -2.83 -15.71 6.20
N ALA A 92 -3.01 -14.40 6.16
CA ALA A 92 -3.44 -13.67 4.98
C ALA A 92 -2.45 -12.54 4.67
N GLY A 93 -2.17 -12.34 3.39
CA GLY A 93 -1.41 -11.19 2.92
C GLY A 93 -2.19 -9.89 3.10
N ALA A 94 -1.48 -8.79 3.37
CA ALA A 94 -2.10 -7.48 3.65
C ALA A 94 -2.90 -6.87 2.50
N GLY A 95 -2.81 -7.44 1.29
CA GLY A 95 -3.58 -7.05 0.12
C GLY A 95 -4.69 -8.03 -0.26
N GLU A 96 -4.95 -9.07 0.54
CA GLU A 96 -6.11 -9.94 0.34
C GLU A 96 -7.42 -9.17 0.44
N ASN A 97 -8.42 -9.60 -0.33
CA ASN A 97 -9.77 -9.05 -0.18
C ASN A 97 -10.39 -9.66 1.08
N TRP A 98 -10.90 -8.80 1.95
CA TRP A 98 -11.62 -9.20 3.16
C TRP A 98 -13.09 -9.44 2.82
#